data_AF-A0A923QVE8-F1
#
_entry.id   AF-A0A923QVE8-F1
#
_cell.length_a   1.000
_cell.length_b   1.000
_cell.length_c   1.000
_cell.angle_alpha   90.00
_cell.angle_beta   90.00
_cell.angle_gamma   90.00
#
_symmetry.space_group_name_H-M   'P 1'
#
loop_
_entity.id
_entity.type
_entity.pdbx_description
1 polymer ?
#
loop_
_entity_poly.entity_id
_entity_poly.type
_entity_poly.pdbx_seq_one_letter_code
_entity_poly.pdbx_strand_id
1 'polypeptide(L)'
;MKLVEFLILVLAAHAETLKRLAAFFGEEAFVEILEESDDENAPPRKSNHPRGTLPRWMEDPGSEPNAYALLEGTVRDFDLPAVLQFHLWAYPPYRAFIESSVNLNAKLTPGDDAGKALVENACADAEEWVKSLPMPSVVTVAAYKAAAVPWLRFRTETLKRLGRRPLGSV
;
A
#
# COMPACT_ATOMS: atom_id res chain seq x y z
N MET A 1 9.28 14.61 0.60
CA MET A 1 7.94 13.98 0.74
C MET A 1 7.79 13.55 2.18
N LYS A 2 6.63 13.76 2.81
CA LYS A 2 6.35 13.28 4.18
C LYS A 2 5.93 11.82 4.16
N LEU A 3 6.03 11.14 5.30
CA LEU A 3 5.57 9.76 5.44
C LEU A 3 4.06 9.65 5.19
N VAL A 4 3.25 10.61 5.67
CA VAL A 4 1.81 10.65 5.40
C VAL A 4 1.51 10.74 3.89
N GLU A 5 2.27 11.53 3.13
CA GLU A 5 2.14 11.63 1.67
C GLU A 5 2.51 10.30 0.99
N PHE A 6 3.53 9.60 1.49
CA PHE A 6 3.88 8.26 1.03
C PHE A 6 2.74 7.28 1.27
N LEU A 7 2.16 7.26 2.48
CA LEU A 7 1.06 6.35 2.83
C LEU A 7 -0.19 6.64 2.00
N ILE A 8 -0.48 7.91 1.71
CA ILE A 8 -1.56 8.29 0.78
C ILE A 8 -1.33 7.67 -0.60
N LEU A 9 -0.09 7.70 -1.12
CA LEU A 9 0.23 7.09 -2.41
C LEU A 9 0.11 5.56 -2.38
N VAL A 10 0.52 4.92 -1.27
CA VAL A 10 0.33 3.46 -1.06
C VAL A 10 -1.15 3.09 -1.06
N LEU A 11 -1.95 3.83 -0.28
CA LEU A 11 -3.39 3.60 -0.20
C LEU A 11 -4.09 3.84 -1.55
N ALA A 12 -3.70 4.88 -2.28
CA ALA A 12 -4.24 5.15 -3.61
C ALA A 12 -3.92 3.99 -4.58
N ALA A 13 -2.71 3.45 -4.53
CA ALA A 13 -2.33 2.29 -5.35
C ALA A 13 -3.17 1.06 -4.99
N HIS A 14 -3.32 0.76 -3.70
CA HIS A 14 -4.11 -0.36 -3.23
C HIS A 14 -5.61 -0.20 -3.54
N ALA A 15 -6.17 1.00 -3.36
CA ALA A 15 -7.54 1.33 -3.75
C ALA A 15 -7.78 1.10 -5.25
N GLU A 16 -6.86 1.56 -6.11
CA GLU A 16 -6.96 1.33 -7.55
C GLU A 16 -6.82 -0.17 -7.88
N THR A 17 -5.98 -0.92 -7.16
CA THR A 17 -5.89 -2.39 -7.29
C THR A 17 -7.22 -3.06 -6.93
N LEU A 18 -7.84 -2.71 -5.80
CA LEU A 18 -9.14 -3.25 -5.40
C LEU A 18 -10.22 -2.95 -6.45
N LYS A 19 -10.29 -1.71 -6.95
CA LYS A 19 -11.24 -1.33 -8.02
C LYS A 19 -11.02 -2.14 -9.29
N ARG A 20 -9.77 -2.34 -9.70
CA ARG A 20 -9.44 -3.09 -10.91
C ARG A 20 -9.77 -4.56 -10.78
N LEU A 21 -9.49 -5.17 -9.64
CA LEU A 21 -9.82 -6.57 -9.39
C LEU A 21 -11.34 -6.78 -9.26
N ALA A 22 -12.04 -5.89 -8.56
CA ALA A 22 -13.50 -5.87 -8.52
C ALA A 22 -14.11 -5.73 -9.92
N ALA A 23 -13.60 -4.82 -10.76
CA ALA A 23 -14.05 -4.68 -12.14
C ALA A 23 -13.70 -5.90 -13.03
N PHE A 24 -12.64 -6.63 -12.69
CA PHE A 24 -12.19 -7.80 -13.45
C PHE A 24 -12.99 -9.07 -13.12
N PHE A 25 -13.28 -9.31 -11.83
CA PHE A 25 -14.01 -10.49 -11.35
C PHE A 25 -15.52 -10.26 -11.21
N GLY A 26 -15.97 -9.00 -11.14
CA GLY A 26 -17.25 -8.63 -10.56
C GLY A 26 -17.09 -8.34 -9.07
N GLU A 27 -17.79 -7.30 -8.57
CA GLU A 27 -17.62 -6.83 -7.19
C GLU A 27 -17.95 -7.91 -6.16
N GLU A 28 -19.10 -8.59 -6.30
CA GLU A 28 -19.53 -9.65 -5.39
C GLU A 28 -18.53 -10.82 -5.36
N ALA A 29 -18.17 -11.35 -6.52
CA ALA A 29 -17.19 -12.45 -6.62
C ALA A 29 -15.81 -12.05 -6.09
N PHE A 30 -15.40 -10.79 -6.26
CA PHE A 30 -14.14 -10.32 -5.70
C PHE A 30 -14.19 -10.19 -4.17
N VAL A 31 -15.32 -9.76 -3.61
CA VAL A 31 -15.51 -9.72 -2.15
C VAL A 31 -15.43 -11.14 -1.57
N GLU A 32 -16.06 -12.13 -2.19
CA GLU A 32 -15.94 -13.53 -1.77
C GLU A 32 -14.47 -14.00 -1.75
N ILE A 33 -13.70 -13.68 -2.78
CA ILE A 33 -12.25 -13.97 -2.83
C ILE A 33 -11.49 -13.31 -1.67
N LEU A 34 -11.86 -12.07 -1.31
CA LEU A 34 -11.21 -11.36 -0.20
C LEU A 34 -11.55 -12.00 1.15
N GLU A 35 -12.82 -12.36 1.37
CA GLU A 35 -13.29 -13.00 2.60
C GLU A 35 -12.67 -14.39 2.79
N GLU A 36 -12.59 -15.20 1.73
CA GLU A 36 -11.91 -16.51 1.75
C GLU A 36 -10.40 -16.39 2.03
N SER A 37 -9.79 -15.25 1.69
CA SER A 37 -8.37 -15.01 1.95
C SER A 37 -8.06 -14.64 3.41
N ASP A 38 -9.07 -14.20 4.16
CA ASP A 38 -8.96 -13.82 5.58
C ASP A 38 -9.28 -15.00 6.53
N ASP A 39 -9.72 -16.15 6.01
CA ASP A 39 -10.14 -17.33 6.78
C ASP A 39 -8.93 -18.12 7.36
N GLU A 40 -8.52 -17.71 8.58
CA GLU A 40 -7.73 -18.34 9.68
C GLU A 40 -6.60 -19.38 9.47
N ASN A 41 -6.30 -19.89 8.26
CA ASN A 41 -5.23 -20.88 8.03
C ASN A 41 -3.94 -20.30 7.39
N ALA A 42 -3.88 -19.01 7.15
CA ALA A 42 -2.67 -18.38 6.63
C ALA A 42 -1.62 -18.19 7.76
N PRO A 43 -0.36 -18.63 7.59
CA PRO A 43 0.70 -18.29 8.54
C PRO A 43 0.79 -16.76 8.66
N PRO A 44 1.15 -16.21 9.84
CA PRO A 44 1.19 -14.77 10.04
C PRO A 44 2.03 -14.13 8.95
N ARG A 45 1.41 -13.27 8.14
CA ARG A 45 2.10 -12.50 7.08
C ARG A 45 3.26 -11.78 7.76
N LYS A 46 4.48 -12.21 7.47
CA LYS A 46 5.69 -11.56 7.99
C LYS A 46 5.77 -10.22 7.30
N SER A 47 5.26 -9.17 7.92
CA SER A 47 5.51 -7.81 7.44
C SER A 47 7.03 -7.65 7.38
N ASN A 48 7.58 -7.37 6.19
CA ASN A 48 8.99 -7.04 6.04
C ASN A 48 9.32 -5.65 6.60
N HIS A 49 8.35 -4.96 7.19
CA HIS A 49 8.58 -3.79 8.02
C HIS A 49 9.36 -4.20 9.28
N PRO A 50 10.55 -3.60 9.51
CA PRO A 50 11.34 -3.93 10.67
C PRO A 50 10.55 -3.61 11.94
N ARG A 51 10.15 -4.65 12.68
CA ARG A 51 9.59 -4.56 14.04
C ARG A 51 10.62 -4.11 15.09
N GLY A 52 11.72 -3.48 14.68
CA GLY A 52 12.81 -3.07 15.54
C GLY A 52 13.55 -1.88 14.95
N THR A 53 13.54 -0.77 15.70
CA THR A 53 14.38 0.42 15.54
C THR A 53 14.38 1.07 14.15
N LEU A 54 13.48 2.04 13.98
CA LEU A 54 13.62 3.05 12.93
C LEU A 54 14.86 3.92 13.18
N PRO A 55 15.53 4.40 12.13
CA PRO A 55 16.76 5.16 12.27
C PRO A 55 16.50 6.56 12.85
N ARG A 56 17.47 7.03 13.65
CA ARG A 56 17.43 8.18 14.59
C ARG A 56 17.20 9.59 13.96
N TRP A 57 16.95 9.71 12.67
CA TRP A 57 16.94 10.99 11.93
C TRP A 57 15.54 11.49 11.53
N MET A 58 14.47 10.96 12.13
CA MET A 58 13.13 11.55 12.03
C MET A 58 13.05 12.80 12.93
N GLU A 59 13.44 13.95 12.39
CA GLU A 59 13.24 15.25 13.02
C GLU A 59 11.75 15.63 13.01
N ASP A 60 11.31 16.20 14.13
CA ASP A 60 9.91 16.56 14.43
C ASP A 60 9.59 17.97 13.89
N PRO A 61 8.71 18.13 12.88
CA PRO A 61 8.16 19.42 12.52
C PRO A 61 6.87 19.64 13.31
N GLY A 62 6.90 20.57 14.27
CA GLY A 62 5.79 20.88 15.15
C GLY A 62 4.46 21.22 14.45
N SER A 63 3.37 20.88 15.13
CA SER A 63 1.98 21.33 14.94
C SER A 63 1.48 21.48 13.50
N GLU A 64 1.56 20.40 12.72
CA GLU A 64 0.91 20.27 11.42
C GLU A 64 -0.47 19.57 11.54
N PRO A 65 -1.37 19.69 10.53
CA PRO A 65 -2.68 19.03 10.53
C PRO A 65 -2.57 17.55 10.90
N ASN A 66 -3.57 17.04 11.63
CA ASN A 66 -3.59 15.65 12.09
C ASN A 66 -3.43 14.72 10.88
N ALA A 67 -2.25 14.12 10.73
CA ALA A 67 -1.89 13.26 9.61
C ALA A 67 -2.90 12.12 9.43
N TYR A 68 -3.49 11.65 10.53
CA TYR A 68 -4.56 10.65 10.51
C TYR A 68 -5.85 11.19 9.86
N ALA A 69 -6.26 12.42 10.17
CA ALA A 69 -7.42 13.04 9.54
C ALA A 69 -7.21 13.25 8.03
N LEU A 70 -5.97 13.54 7.61
CA LEU A 70 -5.62 13.63 6.19
C LEU A 70 -5.73 12.26 5.50
N LEU A 71 -5.26 11.19 6.15
CA LEU A 71 -5.41 9.82 5.64
C LEU A 71 -6.88 9.42 5.53
N GLU A 72 -7.67 9.62 6.59
CA GLU A 72 -9.09 9.31 6.58
C GLU A 72 -9.85 10.09 5.49
N GLY A 73 -9.60 11.39 5.37
CA GLY A 73 -10.20 12.22 4.34
C GLY A 73 -9.87 11.69 2.94
N THR A 74 -8.60 11.36 2.70
CA THR A 74 -8.16 10.84 1.40
C THR A 74 -8.76 9.47 1.08
N VAL A 75 -8.90 8.60 2.08
CA VAL A 75 -9.54 7.28 1.91
C VAL A 75 -11.03 7.41 1.57
N ARG A 76 -11.72 8.44 2.09
CA ARG A 76 -13.10 8.76 1.69
C ARG A 76 -13.16 9.25 0.24
N ASP A 77 -12.20 10.07 -0.18
CA ASP A 77 -12.13 10.61 -1.54
C ASP A 77 -11.84 9.54 -2.62
N PHE A 78 -11.38 8.35 -2.23
CA PHE A 78 -11.23 7.24 -3.17
C PHE A 78 -12.55 6.68 -3.68
N ASP A 79 -13.70 7.02 -3.09
CA ASP A 79 -15.02 6.59 -3.56
C ASP A 79 -15.07 5.07 -3.83
N LEU A 80 -14.79 4.31 -2.77
CA LEU A 80 -14.86 2.84 -2.76
C LEU A 80 -16.19 2.40 -2.11
N PRO A 81 -16.78 1.29 -2.58
CA PRO A 81 -17.79 0.57 -1.82
C PRO A 81 -17.31 0.29 -0.39
N ALA A 82 -18.22 0.33 0.59
CA ALA A 82 -17.87 0.24 2.00
C ALA A 82 -17.04 -1.02 2.34
N VAL A 83 -17.34 -2.16 1.70
CA VAL A 83 -16.62 -3.42 1.88
C VAL A 83 -15.17 -3.32 1.37
N LEU A 84 -14.97 -2.75 0.17
CA LEU A 84 -13.62 -2.54 -0.35
C LEU A 84 -12.84 -1.49 0.45
N GLN A 85 -13.54 -0.48 0.99
CA GLN A 85 -12.93 0.47 1.91
C GLN A 85 -12.46 -0.23 3.20
N PHE A 86 -13.24 -1.17 3.74
CA PHE A 86 -12.81 -1.99 4.88
C PHE A 86 -11.54 -2.79 4.56
N HIS A 87 -11.48 -3.49 3.42
CA HIS A 87 -10.28 -4.24 3.03
C HIS A 87 -9.06 -3.32 2.77
N LEU A 88 -9.28 -2.11 2.28
CA LEU A 88 -8.23 -1.09 2.17
C LEU A 88 -7.65 -0.72 3.54
N TRP A 89 -8.49 -0.55 4.57
CA TRP A 89 -8.04 -0.32 5.95
C TRP A 89 -7.37 -1.53 6.57
N ALA A 90 -7.78 -2.75 6.17
CA ALA A 90 -7.20 -4.00 6.65
C ALA A 90 -5.84 -4.32 6.01
N TYR A 91 -5.41 -3.59 4.97
CA TYR A 91 -4.16 -3.85 4.25
C TYR A 91 -2.93 -3.79 5.19
N PRO A 92 -2.23 -4.92 5.43
CA PRO A 92 -1.23 -5.01 6.50
C PRO A 92 -0.08 -4.00 6.41
N PRO A 93 0.51 -3.70 5.24
CA PRO A 93 1.59 -2.72 5.13
C PRO A 93 1.17 -1.33 5.63
N TYR A 94 -0.04 -0.89 5.29
CA TYR A 94 -0.56 0.39 5.78
C TYR A 94 -0.84 0.36 7.28
N ARG A 95 -1.50 -0.70 7.75
CA ARG A 95 -1.88 -0.87 9.16
C ARG A 95 -0.65 -0.88 10.08
N ALA A 96 0.45 -1.51 9.64
CA ALA A 96 1.70 -1.53 10.38
C ALA A 96 2.28 -0.12 10.62
N PHE A 97 2.11 0.83 9.69
CA PHE A 97 2.56 2.21 9.90
C PHE A 97 1.65 2.99 10.85
N ILE A 98 0.33 2.82 10.77
CA ILE A 98 -0.59 3.52 11.69
C ILE A 98 -0.47 2.99 13.11
N GLU A 99 -0.36 1.68 13.27
CA GLU A 99 -0.24 1.04 14.59
C GLU A 99 1.16 1.24 15.20
N SER A 100 2.14 1.64 14.40
CA SER A 100 3.46 2.02 14.89
C SER A 100 3.46 3.42 15.51
N SER A 101 4.35 3.65 16.49
CA SER A 101 4.55 4.97 17.12
C SER A 101 5.27 6.00 16.24
N VAL A 102 5.18 5.85 14.91
CA VAL A 102 5.92 6.64 13.95
C VAL A 102 5.27 7.99 13.74
N ASN A 103 6.10 9.04 13.70
CA ASN A 103 5.62 10.35 13.30
C ASN A 103 5.28 10.36 11.80
N LEU A 104 3.99 10.34 11.48
CA LEU A 104 3.50 10.37 10.10
C LEU A 104 3.88 11.68 9.36
N ASN A 105 4.19 12.75 10.08
CA ASN A 105 4.68 14.00 9.50
C ASN A 105 6.20 14.00 9.24
N ALA A 106 6.92 12.94 9.62
CA ALA A 106 8.34 12.82 9.37
C ALA A 106 8.65 12.92 7.85
N LYS A 107 9.72 13.63 7.51
CA LYS A 107 10.16 13.79 6.12
C LYS A 107 11.00 12.59 5.68
N LEU A 108 10.66 12.05 4.52
CA LEU A 108 11.51 11.14 3.77
C LEU A 108 12.55 11.97 3.00
N THR A 109 13.82 11.76 3.33
CA THR A 109 14.95 12.48 2.74
C THR A 109 15.10 12.11 1.26
N PRO A 110 15.10 13.11 0.34
CA PRO A 110 15.36 12.86 -1.07
C PRO A 110 16.74 12.26 -1.27
N GLY A 111 16.86 11.28 -2.17
CA GLY A 111 18.15 10.67 -2.49
C GLY A 111 18.70 9.69 -1.46
N ASP A 112 17.97 9.39 -0.37
CA ASP A 112 18.36 8.33 0.57
C ASP A 112 17.98 6.94 0.02
N ASP A 113 18.73 5.90 0.39
CA ASP A 113 18.45 4.50 0.01
C ASP A 113 17.28 3.94 0.82
N ALA A 114 17.03 4.46 2.03
CA ALA A 114 15.89 4.02 2.86
C ALA A 114 14.54 4.32 2.21
N GLY A 115 14.38 5.49 1.58
CA GLY A 115 13.15 5.84 0.86
C GLY A 115 12.89 4.92 -0.35
N LYS A 116 13.95 4.52 -1.05
CA LYS A 116 13.85 3.53 -2.14
C LYS A 116 13.45 2.16 -1.59
N ALA A 117 14.09 1.70 -0.51
CA ALA A 117 13.74 0.43 0.13
C ALA A 117 12.29 0.39 0.59
N LEU A 118 11.77 1.51 1.14
CA LEU A 118 10.37 1.64 1.53
C LEU A 118 9.40 1.43 0.35
N VAL A 119 9.71 2.03 -0.82
CA VAL A 119 8.92 1.88 -2.05
C VAL A 119 8.95 0.43 -2.55
N GLU A 120 10.14 -0.17 -2.65
CA GLU A 120 10.29 -1.53 -3.14
C GLU A 120 9.63 -2.55 -2.21
N ASN A 121 9.73 -2.36 -0.88
CA ASN A 121 9.04 -3.19 0.11
C ASN A 121 7.52 -3.10 -0.04
N ALA A 122 6.96 -1.88 -0.20
CA ALA A 122 5.52 -1.71 -0.41
C ALA A 122 5.03 -2.42 -1.70
N CYS A 123 5.81 -2.36 -2.79
CA CYS A 123 5.50 -3.10 -4.01
C CYS A 123 5.57 -4.62 -3.82
N ALA A 124 6.59 -5.11 -3.10
CA ALA A 124 6.76 -6.53 -2.83
C ALA A 124 5.62 -7.07 -1.94
N ASP A 125 5.26 -6.34 -0.88
CA ASP A 125 4.17 -6.71 0.02
C ASP A 125 2.82 -6.71 -0.74
N ALA A 126 2.62 -5.78 -1.67
CA ALA A 126 1.45 -5.77 -2.55
C ALA A 126 1.42 -6.98 -3.50
N GLU A 127 2.55 -7.32 -4.12
CA GLU A 127 2.64 -8.49 -4.99
C GLU A 127 2.37 -9.79 -4.22
N GLU A 128 2.93 -9.93 -3.01
CA GLU A 128 2.68 -11.07 -2.13
C GLU A 128 1.22 -11.15 -1.70
N TRP A 129 0.60 -10.02 -1.34
CA TRP A 129 -0.82 -9.96 -1.02
C TRP A 129 -1.68 -10.44 -2.19
N VAL A 130 -1.47 -9.92 -3.40
CA VAL A 130 -2.24 -10.35 -4.59
C VAL A 130 -2.03 -11.84 -4.86
N LYS A 131 -0.81 -12.37 -4.69
CA LYS A 131 -0.52 -13.81 -4.87
C LYS A 131 -1.19 -14.70 -3.84
N SER A 132 -1.49 -14.16 -2.66
CA SER A 132 -2.17 -14.90 -1.59
C SER A 132 -3.69 -14.99 -1.78
N LEU A 133 -4.28 -14.23 -2.71
CA LEU A 133 -5.70 -14.28 -2.97
C LEU A 133 -6.07 -15.62 -3.66
N PRO A 134 -7.16 -16.29 -3.25
CA PRO A 134 -7.63 -17.56 -3.81
C PRO A 134 -8.28 -17.38 -5.20
N MET A 135 -7.53 -16.82 -6.15
CA MET A 135 -8.04 -16.55 -7.50
C MET A 135 -8.08 -17.81 -8.38
N PRO A 136 -9.09 -17.96 -9.25
CA PRO A 136 -9.14 -19.06 -10.21
C PRO A 136 -7.92 -19.09 -11.15
N SER A 137 -7.28 -20.25 -11.26
CA SER A 137 -6.01 -20.44 -12.01
C SER A 137 -6.07 -19.98 -13.48
N VAL A 138 -7.24 -20.07 -14.10
CA VAL A 138 -7.49 -19.70 -15.51
C VAL A 138 -7.25 -18.21 -15.77
N VAL A 139 -7.50 -17.36 -14.77
CA VAL A 139 -7.46 -15.90 -14.92
C VAL A 139 -6.39 -15.22 -14.06
N THR A 140 -5.69 -15.98 -13.21
CA THR A 140 -4.65 -15.49 -12.28
C THR A 140 -3.61 -14.60 -12.97
N VAL A 141 -3.12 -14.97 -14.16
CA VAL A 141 -2.11 -14.17 -14.88
C VAL A 141 -2.67 -12.80 -15.32
N ALA A 142 -3.93 -12.74 -15.76
CA ALA A 142 -4.56 -11.49 -16.16
C ALA A 142 -4.88 -10.61 -14.94
N ALA A 143 -5.34 -11.22 -13.84
CA ALA A 143 -5.58 -10.54 -12.58
C ALA A 143 -4.29 -9.93 -12.00
N TYR A 144 -3.17 -10.67 -12.01
CA TYR A 144 -1.86 -10.15 -11.61
C TYR A 144 -1.42 -8.94 -12.44
N LYS A 145 -1.61 -9.00 -13.77
CA LYS A 145 -1.30 -7.86 -14.65
C LYS A 145 -2.19 -6.66 -14.34
N ALA A 146 -3.48 -6.86 -14.10
CA ALA A 146 -4.40 -5.80 -13.74
C ALA A 146 -4.01 -5.15 -12.40
N ALA A 147 -3.64 -5.97 -11.40
CA ALA A 147 -3.23 -5.52 -10.09
C ALA A 147 -1.87 -4.80 -10.09
N ALA A 148 -0.95 -5.15 -10.98
CA ALA A 148 0.40 -4.56 -11.03
C ALA A 148 0.42 -3.10 -11.54
N VAL A 149 -0.56 -2.69 -12.37
CA VAL A 149 -0.56 -1.36 -13.01
C VAL A 149 -0.55 -0.20 -11.99
N PRO A 150 -1.42 -0.19 -10.96
CA PRO A 150 -1.37 0.83 -9.89
C PRO A 150 -0.01 0.89 -9.19
N TRP A 151 0.60 -0.25 -8.88
CA TRP A 151 1.87 -0.31 -8.16
C TRP A 151 3.06 0.17 -9.00
N LEU A 152 3.02 -0.04 -10.32
CA LEU A 152 4.00 0.54 -11.24
C LEU A 152 3.91 2.07 -11.28
N ARG A 153 2.69 2.63 -11.28
CA ARG A 153 2.45 4.08 -11.22
C ARG A 153 2.93 4.64 -9.88
N PHE A 154 2.54 4.00 -8.78
CA PHE A 154 3.00 4.32 -7.43
C PHE A 154 4.52 4.38 -7.34
N ARG A 155 5.21 3.33 -7.76
CA ARG A 155 6.67 3.24 -7.73
C ARG A 155 7.31 4.38 -8.53
N THR A 156 6.79 4.61 -9.74
CA THR A 156 7.31 5.65 -10.64
C THR A 156 7.14 7.04 -10.04
N GLU A 157 5.95 7.37 -9.54
CA GLU A 157 5.63 8.68 -8.96
C GLU A 157 6.40 8.92 -7.66
N THR A 158 6.44 7.92 -6.79
CA THR A 158 7.09 8.03 -5.48
C THR A 158 8.61 8.20 -5.62
N LEU A 159 9.25 7.43 -6.51
CA LEU A 159 10.70 7.59 -6.77
C LEU A 159 11.03 8.96 -7.36
N LYS A 160 10.19 9.50 -8.25
CA LYS A 160 10.35 10.86 -8.78
C LYS A 160 10.28 11.91 -7.66
N ARG A 161 9.29 11.80 -6.75
CA ARG A 161 9.16 12.70 -5.58
C ARG A 161 10.31 12.59 -4.59
N LEU A 162 10.98 11.44 -4.54
CA LEU A 162 12.20 11.22 -3.76
C LEU A 162 13.48 11.66 -4.49
N GLY A 163 13.37 12.30 -5.66
CA GLY A 163 14.52 12.78 -6.44
C GLY A 163 15.35 11.66 -7.08
N ARG A 164 14.78 10.46 -7.21
CA ARG A 164 15.43 9.30 -7.85
C ARG A 164 14.89 9.11 -9.26
N ARG A 165 15.74 8.56 -10.14
CA ARG A 165 15.25 8.06 -11.43
C ARG A 165 14.45 6.78 -11.17
N PRO A 166 13.21 6.66 -11.68
CA PRO A 166 12.56 5.37 -11.74
C PRO A 166 13.45 4.47 -12.60
N LEU A 167 13.99 3.40 -12.01
CA LEU A 167 14.82 2.46 -12.74
C LEU A 167 13.97 1.85 -13.87
N GLY A 168 14.56 1.85 -15.06
CA GLY A 168 13.91 1.54 -16.33
C GLY A 168 13.32 0.14 -16.40
N SER A 169 12.43 0.00 -17.37
CA SER A 169 11.98 -1.27 -17.92
C SER A 169 13.16 -2.24 -18.07
N VAL A 170 13.06 -3.40 -17.42
CA VAL A 170 13.55 -4.67 -17.94
C VAL A 170 12.43 -5.67 -17.71
#